data_AF-A0A529I1V9-F1
#
_entry.id   AF-A0A529I1V9-F1
#
_cell.length_a   1.000
_cell.length_b   1.000
_cell.length_c   1.000
_cell.angle_alpha   90.00
_cell.angle_beta   90.00
_cell.angle_gamma   90.00
#
_symmetry.space_group_name_H-M   'P 1'
#
loop_
_entity.id
_entity.type
_entity.pdbx_description
1 polymer ?
#
loop_
_entity_poly.entity_id
_entity_poly.type
_entity_poly.pdbx_seq_one_letter_code
_entity_poly.pdbx_strand_id
1 'polypeptide(L)'
;MAEYSAFSLLKNALSGNKDWKPAWRKPDPKASYDVIVIGGGGHGLSTAYYLAKEHGITNVAVLEKGWLGSGNVGRNTTAVRSNYLLPSNTRFYEHSMKLWENLSHDLNYNVMFSQRGCLNLAHTPAQFDDYARRGNAMRHLGVDAELMTVDQIKRLVPALDVSGS
;
A
#
# COMPACT_ATOMS: atom_id res chain seq x y z
N MET A 1 16.04 -1.98 14.40
CA MET A 1 15.75 -2.92 13.28
C MET A 1 17.04 -3.10 12.49
N ALA A 2 17.16 -4.13 11.66
CA ALA A 2 18.27 -4.20 10.72
C ALA A 2 18.16 -2.98 9.79
N GLU A 3 19.11 -2.05 9.88
CA GLU A 3 19.15 -0.90 9.01
C GLU A 3 19.89 -1.30 7.74
N TYR A 4 19.20 -1.19 6.60
CA TYR A 4 19.78 -1.50 5.31
C TYR A 4 20.62 -0.30 4.87
N SER A 5 21.91 -0.52 4.68
CA SER A 5 22.88 0.47 4.24
C SER A 5 23.81 -0.18 3.23
N ALA A 6 24.50 0.62 2.40
CA ALA A 6 25.43 0.09 1.40
C ALA A 6 26.49 -0.82 2.04
N PHE A 7 26.99 -0.44 3.21
CA PHE A 7 27.95 -1.26 3.96
C PHE A 7 27.34 -2.57 4.47
N SER A 8 26.12 -2.53 5.05
CA SER A 8 25.47 -3.76 5.54
C SER A 8 25.12 -4.71 4.40
N LEU A 9 24.72 -4.19 3.24
CA LEU A 9 24.49 -4.97 2.02
C LEU A 9 25.79 -5.62 1.51
N LEU A 10 26.87 -4.85 1.37
CA LEU A 10 28.16 -5.39 0.91
C LEU A 10 28.69 -6.47 1.86
N LYS A 11 28.66 -6.20 3.18
CA LYS A 11 29.10 -7.16 4.19
C LYS A 11 28.31 -8.45 4.13
N ASN A 12 26.98 -8.38 4.05
CA ASN A 12 26.13 -9.57 3.98
C ASN A 12 26.25 -10.28 2.62
N ALA A 13 26.51 -9.55 1.53
CA ALA A 13 26.79 -10.18 0.23
C ALA A 13 28.06 -11.05 0.30
N LEU A 14 29.11 -10.57 0.97
CA LEU A 14 30.35 -11.33 1.18
C LEU A 14 30.18 -12.57 2.06
N SER A 15 29.21 -12.58 2.98
CA SER A 15 28.88 -13.76 3.79
C SER A 15 27.81 -14.68 3.18
N GLY A 16 27.37 -14.40 1.95
CA GLY A 16 26.32 -15.18 1.28
C GLY A 16 24.94 -15.00 1.91
N ASN A 17 24.65 -13.80 2.43
CA ASN A 17 23.40 -13.41 3.09
C ASN A 17 23.05 -14.23 4.35
N LYS A 18 24.05 -14.75 5.07
CA LYS A 18 23.81 -15.59 6.25
C LYS A 18 23.66 -14.82 7.57
N ASP A 19 24.11 -13.57 7.62
CA ASP A 19 24.26 -12.82 8.88
C ASP A 19 23.16 -11.78 9.12
N TRP A 20 22.03 -11.89 8.42
CA TRP A 20 20.89 -11.00 8.64
C TRP A 20 20.24 -11.24 10.01
N LYS A 21 20.11 -10.18 10.80
CA LYS A 21 19.36 -10.23 12.06
C LYS A 21 17.86 -10.29 11.78
N PRO A 22 17.05 -10.94 12.64
CA PRO A 22 15.59 -10.90 12.53
C PRO A 22 15.07 -9.46 12.47
N ALA A 23 14.10 -9.20 11.61
CA ALA A 23 13.51 -7.87 11.43
C ALA A 23 12.77 -7.39 12.69
N TRP A 24 12.24 -8.31 13.50
CA TRP A 24 11.55 -8.01 14.76
C TRP A 24 11.98 -8.96 15.88
N ARG A 25 11.80 -8.49 17.12
CA ARG A 25 11.98 -9.28 18.35
C ARG A 25 10.74 -10.12 18.67
N LYS A 26 10.90 -11.17 19.47
CA LYS A 26 9.82 -11.98 20.04
C LYS A 26 9.82 -11.90 21.58
N PRO A 27 9.42 -10.75 22.16
CA PRO A 27 9.40 -10.58 23.62
C PRO A 27 8.13 -11.19 24.24
N ASP A 28 8.22 -11.59 25.50
CA ASP A 28 7.02 -11.83 26.31
C ASP A 28 6.26 -10.51 26.55
N PRO A 29 4.93 -10.54 26.65
CA PRO A 29 4.14 -9.35 26.97
C PRO A 29 4.54 -8.76 28.33
N LYS A 30 4.64 -7.42 28.38
CA LYS A 30 4.76 -6.68 29.65
C LYS A 30 3.44 -6.73 30.42
N ALA A 31 3.49 -6.35 31.70
CA ALA A 31 2.30 -6.20 32.54
C ALA A 31 1.36 -5.07 32.08
N SER A 32 1.89 -4.02 31.42
CA SER A 32 1.10 -2.88 30.95
C SER A 32 1.72 -2.20 29.72
N TYR A 33 0.84 -1.53 28.95
CA TYR A 33 1.16 -0.75 27.75
C TYR A 33 0.26 0.50 27.71
N ASP A 34 0.71 1.54 27.02
CA ASP A 34 -0.09 2.76 26.82
C ASP A 34 -1.20 2.48 25.78
N VAL A 35 -0.88 1.68 24.77
CA VAL A 35 -1.81 1.24 23.73
C VAL A 35 -1.62 -0.25 23.44
N ILE A 36 -2.72 -0.98 23.33
CA ILE A 36 -2.76 -2.37 22.84
C ILE A 36 -3.57 -2.40 21.55
N VAL A 37 -2.93 -2.85 20.47
CA VAL A 37 -3.55 -3.09 19.17
C VAL A 37 -3.85 -4.58 19.02
N ILE A 38 -5.10 -4.93 18.79
CA ILE A 38 -5.54 -6.31 18.59
C ILE A 38 -5.60 -6.60 17.08
N GLY A 39 -4.66 -7.41 16.59
CA GLY A 39 -4.53 -7.84 15.20
C GLY A 39 -3.20 -7.43 14.56
N GLY A 40 -2.38 -8.43 14.19
CA GLY A 40 -1.09 -8.27 13.50
C GLY A 40 -1.21 -8.26 11.97
N GLY A 41 -2.30 -7.68 11.46
CA GLY A 41 -2.50 -7.42 10.04
C GLY A 41 -1.89 -6.09 9.60
N GLY A 42 -2.01 -5.76 8.30
CA GLY A 42 -1.46 -4.53 7.74
C GLY A 42 -1.96 -3.26 8.45
N HIS A 43 -3.25 -3.18 8.75
CA HIS A 43 -3.80 -2.04 9.49
C HIS A 43 -3.26 -1.95 10.93
N GLY A 44 -3.23 -3.06 11.68
CA GLY A 44 -2.75 -3.03 13.06
C GLY A 44 -1.27 -2.69 13.18
N LEU A 45 -0.44 -3.22 12.28
CA LEU A 45 0.99 -2.87 12.21
C LEU A 45 1.19 -1.41 11.78
N SER A 46 0.41 -0.92 10.80
CA SER A 46 0.44 0.49 10.38
C SER A 46 0.03 1.43 11.52
N THR A 47 -1.03 1.10 12.26
CA THR A 47 -1.45 1.87 13.44
C THR A 47 -0.32 1.98 14.46
N ALA A 48 0.32 0.87 14.83
CA ALA A 48 1.43 0.90 15.78
C ALA A 48 2.63 1.71 15.26
N TYR A 49 2.91 1.63 13.95
CA TYR A 49 3.96 2.42 13.31
C TYR A 49 3.68 3.93 13.40
N TYR A 50 2.51 4.39 12.99
CA TYR A 50 2.17 5.81 13.00
C TYR A 50 1.92 6.38 14.41
N LEU A 51 1.47 5.55 15.38
CA LEU A 51 1.47 5.92 16.80
C LEU A 51 2.88 6.32 17.28
N ALA A 52 3.89 5.54 16.91
CA ALA A 52 5.27 5.83 17.26
C ALA A 52 5.84 7.01 16.46
N LYS A 53 5.68 7.01 15.13
CA LYS A 53 6.29 7.99 14.22
C LYS A 53 5.72 9.40 14.38
N GLU A 54 4.40 9.54 14.43
CA GLU A 54 3.73 10.84 14.36
C GLU A 54 3.34 11.37 15.75
N HIS A 55 3.16 10.47 16.72
CA HIS A 55 2.67 10.83 18.05
C HIS A 55 3.67 10.53 19.18
N GLY A 56 4.81 9.92 18.90
CA GLY A 56 5.81 9.56 19.92
C GLY A 56 5.35 8.47 20.90
N ILE A 57 4.21 7.82 20.65
CA ILE A 57 3.66 6.77 21.50
C ILE A 57 4.36 5.45 21.16
N THR A 58 5.33 5.06 21.98
CA THR A 58 6.22 3.91 21.71
C THR A 58 6.00 2.71 22.65
N ASN A 59 5.28 2.88 23.76
CA ASN A 59 4.89 1.79 24.64
C ASN A 59 3.62 1.09 24.13
N VAL A 60 3.73 0.50 22.93
CA VAL A 60 2.63 -0.14 22.21
C VAL A 60 2.83 -1.65 22.12
N ALA A 61 1.77 -2.43 22.34
CA ALA A 61 1.72 -3.85 22.01
C ALA A 61 0.85 -4.09 20.78
N VAL A 62 1.30 -4.98 19.88
CA VAL A 62 0.46 -5.55 18.82
C VAL A 62 0.27 -7.03 19.14
N LEU A 63 -0.97 -7.44 19.39
CA LEU A 63 -1.31 -8.82 19.74
C LEU A 63 -1.94 -9.51 18.53
N GLU A 64 -1.35 -10.61 18.09
CA GLU A 64 -1.83 -11.43 16.98
C GLU A 64 -2.10 -12.85 17.47
N LYS A 65 -3.25 -13.41 17.08
CA LYS A 65 -3.66 -14.75 17.51
C LYS A 65 -2.83 -15.87 16.87
N GLY A 66 -2.28 -15.61 15.68
CA GLY A 66 -1.49 -16.57 14.90
C GLY A 66 -0.18 -15.96 14.40
N TRP A 67 0.08 -16.10 13.10
CA TRP A 67 1.27 -15.51 12.48
C TRP A 67 0.99 -14.08 12.03
N LEU A 68 1.98 -13.18 12.18
CA LEU A 68 1.91 -11.85 11.59
C LEU A 68 1.64 -11.96 10.09
N GLY A 69 0.71 -11.14 9.62
CA GLY A 69 0.33 -11.15 8.21
C GLY A 69 -0.55 -12.30 7.75
N SER A 70 -0.89 -13.27 8.61
CA SER A 70 -1.69 -14.45 8.24
C SER A 70 -3.17 -14.19 7.95
N GLY A 71 -3.62 -12.93 8.01
CA GLY A 71 -4.97 -12.49 7.67
C GLY A 71 -5.12 -12.06 6.20
N ASN A 72 -6.04 -11.12 5.92
CA ASN A 72 -6.29 -10.61 4.57
C ASN A 72 -5.07 -9.89 3.96
N VAL A 73 -4.17 -9.36 4.79
CA VAL A 73 -2.94 -8.71 4.33
C VAL A 73 -2.02 -9.69 3.58
N GLY A 74 -2.05 -10.99 3.89
CA GLY A 74 -1.32 -12.02 3.14
C GLY A 74 -2.11 -12.67 2.00
N ARG A 75 -3.32 -12.19 1.69
CA ARG A 75 -4.24 -12.84 0.72
C ARG A 75 -4.90 -11.90 -0.30
N ASN A 76 -4.48 -10.63 -0.35
CA ASN A 76 -5.05 -9.67 -1.30
C ASN A 76 -4.39 -9.77 -2.69
N THR A 77 -5.02 -9.14 -3.68
CA THR A 77 -4.53 -9.05 -5.07
C THR A 77 -3.59 -7.87 -5.32
N THR A 78 -3.06 -7.26 -4.25
CA THR A 78 -1.99 -6.24 -4.23
C THR A 78 -2.27 -4.92 -4.96
N ALA A 79 -3.49 -4.70 -5.47
CA ALA A 79 -3.84 -3.45 -6.13
C ALA A 79 -3.89 -2.26 -5.14
N VAL A 80 -3.16 -1.19 -5.46
CA VAL A 80 -3.16 0.09 -4.73
C VAL A 80 -3.67 1.17 -5.67
N ARG A 81 -4.73 1.89 -5.27
CA ARG A 81 -5.40 2.93 -6.08
C ARG A 81 -6.22 3.89 -5.20
N SER A 82 -6.45 5.11 -5.68
CA SER A 82 -7.26 6.15 -5.00
C SER A 82 -8.47 6.63 -5.82
N ASN A 83 -8.81 5.92 -6.91
CA ASN A 83 -9.85 6.29 -7.89
C ASN A 83 -11.30 6.01 -7.43
N TYR A 84 -11.72 6.68 -6.36
CA TYR A 84 -13.06 6.59 -5.78
C TYR A 84 -13.93 7.80 -6.15
N LEU A 85 -15.26 7.62 -6.12
CA LEU A 85 -16.25 8.65 -6.47
C LEU A 85 -16.58 9.59 -5.30
N LEU A 86 -16.80 9.03 -4.11
CA LEU A 86 -17.27 9.81 -2.96
C LEU A 86 -16.12 10.68 -2.41
N PRO A 87 -16.34 11.98 -2.17
CA PRO A 87 -15.27 12.90 -1.76
C PRO A 87 -14.50 12.46 -0.52
N SER A 88 -15.18 11.90 0.49
CA SER A 88 -14.54 11.37 1.70
C SER A 88 -13.60 10.20 1.38
N ASN A 89 -14.02 9.31 0.49
CA ASN A 89 -13.24 8.15 0.09
C ASN A 89 -12.04 8.59 -0.75
N THR A 90 -12.23 9.48 -1.72
CA THR A 90 -11.14 10.00 -2.55
C THR A 90 -10.05 10.62 -1.68
N ARG A 91 -10.41 11.49 -0.72
CA ARG A 91 -9.44 12.10 0.21
C ARG A 91 -8.70 11.07 1.05
N PHE A 92 -9.42 10.09 1.59
CA PHE A 92 -8.84 9.04 2.43
C PHE A 92 -7.86 8.15 1.66
N TYR A 93 -8.28 7.63 0.50
CA TYR A 93 -7.43 6.76 -0.31
C TYR A 93 -6.30 7.51 -1.00
N GLU A 94 -6.48 8.77 -1.37
CA GLU A 94 -5.40 9.59 -1.92
C GLU A 94 -4.32 9.87 -0.88
N HIS A 95 -4.72 10.20 0.36
CA HIS A 95 -3.75 10.32 1.45
C HIS A 95 -2.98 9.00 1.65
N SER A 96 -3.66 7.86 1.63
CA SER A 96 -3.02 6.54 1.68
C SER A 96 -2.06 6.31 0.51
N MET A 97 -2.41 6.72 -0.71
CA MET A 97 -1.54 6.64 -1.88
C MET A 97 -0.24 7.43 -1.68
N LYS A 98 -0.33 8.65 -1.15
CA LYS A 98 0.85 9.48 -0.84
C LYS A 98 1.77 8.87 0.21
N LEU A 99 1.21 8.14 1.18
CA LEU A 99 2.02 7.35 2.13
C LEU A 99 2.69 6.17 1.43
N TRP A 100 2.01 5.47 0.52
CA TRP A 100 2.59 4.37 -0.27
C TRP A 100 3.78 4.81 -1.13
N GLU A 101 3.70 5.99 -1.75
CA GLU A 101 4.76 6.55 -2.61
C GLU A 101 6.12 6.65 -1.90
N ASN A 102 6.14 6.95 -0.60
CA ASN A 102 7.37 7.10 0.19
C ASN A 102 7.64 5.95 1.16
N LEU A 103 6.75 4.95 1.25
CA LEU A 103 6.79 3.94 2.30
C LEU A 103 8.11 3.15 2.32
N SER A 104 8.72 2.90 1.16
CA SER A 104 10.01 2.21 1.11
C SER A 104 11.17 2.98 1.72
N HIS A 105 11.16 4.30 1.58
CA HIS A 105 12.14 5.17 2.22
C HIS A 105 11.88 5.22 3.73
N ASP A 106 10.62 5.42 4.10
CA ASP A 106 10.16 5.53 5.48
C ASP A 106 10.43 4.27 6.33
N LEU A 107 10.34 3.09 5.72
CA LEU A 107 10.62 1.81 6.38
C LEU A 107 12.06 1.33 6.19
N ASN A 108 12.85 2.01 5.37
CA ASN A 108 14.13 1.51 4.85
C ASN A 108 13.97 0.06 4.35
N TYR A 109 12.95 -0.21 3.53
CA TYR A 109 12.61 -1.54 3.06
C TYR A 109 11.95 -1.48 1.69
N ASN A 110 12.43 -2.26 0.73
CA ASN A 110 11.77 -2.35 -0.57
C ASN A 110 10.43 -3.11 -0.44
N VAL A 111 9.32 -2.37 -0.43
CA VAL A 111 7.96 -2.93 -0.32
C VAL A 111 7.44 -3.40 -1.69
N MET A 112 8.28 -3.32 -2.73
CA MET A 112 7.95 -3.66 -4.12
C MET A 112 6.76 -2.85 -4.66
N PHE A 113 6.60 -1.60 -4.19
CA PHE A 113 5.58 -0.69 -4.70
C PHE A 113 5.89 -0.30 -6.15
N SER A 114 4.87 -0.35 -7.01
CA SER A 114 5.01 -0.11 -8.45
C SER A 114 3.77 0.61 -8.98
N GLN A 115 3.91 1.90 -9.28
CA GLN A 115 2.86 2.73 -9.86
C GLN A 115 2.70 2.46 -11.36
N ARG A 116 2.11 1.31 -11.69
CA ARG A 116 1.85 0.87 -13.07
C ARG A 116 0.42 1.14 -13.56
N GLY A 117 -0.29 2.04 -12.88
CA GLY A 117 -1.66 2.42 -13.20
C GLY A 117 -2.72 1.39 -12.80
N CYS A 118 -3.99 1.80 -12.90
CA CYS A 118 -5.16 0.95 -12.72
C CYS A 118 -6.22 1.33 -13.77
N LEU A 119 -6.47 0.42 -14.71
CA LEU A 119 -7.43 0.62 -15.79
C LEU A 119 -8.79 0.02 -15.41
N ASN A 120 -9.86 0.81 -15.50
CA ASN A 120 -11.25 0.33 -15.38
C ASN A 120 -11.93 0.44 -16.74
N LEU A 121 -12.45 -0.69 -17.25
CA LEU A 121 -13.04 -0.77 -18.58
C LEU A 121 -14.55 -0.52 -18.53
N ALA A 122 -15.06 0.23 -19.52
CA ALA A 122 -16.47 0.38 -19.81
C ALA A 122 -16.82 -0.47 -21.04
N HIS A 123 -17.96 -1.15 -20.97
CA HIS A 123 -18.52 -1.98 -22.04
C HIS A 123 -19.93 -1.52 -22.43
N THR A 124 -20.44 -0.44 -21.82
CA THR A 124 -21.71 0.19 -22.18
C THR A 124 -21.59 1.72 -22.11
N PRO A 125 -22.42 2.48 -22.85
CA PRO A 125 -22.45 3.94 -22.73
C PRO A 125 -22.70 4.43 -21.30
N ALA A 126 -23.58 3.77 -20.55
CA ALA A 126 -23.87 4.11 -19.16
C ALA A 126 -22.64 3.95 -18.25
N GLN A 127 -21.84 2.88 -18.44
CA GLN A 127 -20.59 2.71 -17.70
C GLN A 127 -19.55 3.78 -18.06
N PHE A 128 -19.52 4.20 -19.32
CA PHE A 128 -18.64 5.26 -19.76
C PHE A 128 -18.99 6.60 -19.08
N ASP A 129 -20.29 6.93 -19.00
CA ASP A 129 -20.78 8.11 -18.30
C ASP A 129 -20.47 8.07 -16.79
N ASP A 130 -20.62 6.90 -16.15
CA ASP A 130 -20.26 6.70 -14.74
C ASP A 130 -18.76 6.93 -14.49
N TYR A 131 -17.89 6.47 -15.39
CA TYR A 131 -16.45 6.72 -15.27
C TYR A 131 -16.08 8.16 -15.58
N ALA A 132 -16.74 8.82 -16.55
CA ALA A 132 -16.55 10.24 -16.79
C ALA A 132 -16.93 11.06 -15.55
N ARG A 133 -18.08 10.75 -14.92
CA ARG A 133 -18.51 11.34 -13.65
C ARG A 133 -17.47 11.13 -12.55
N ARG A 134 -16.98 9.90 -12.37
CA ARG A 134 -15.98 9.57 -11.34
C ARG A 134 -14.66 10.29 -11.59
N GLY A 135 -14.16 10.28 -12.82
CA GLY A 135 -12.91 10.96 -13.18
C GLY A 135 -13.00 12.48 -12.96
N ASN A 136 -14.12 13.11 -13.31
CA ASN A 136 -14.33 14.54 -13.04
C ASN A 136 -14.37 14.84 -11.53
N ALA A 137 -15.07 14.01 -10.74
CA ALA A 137 -15.09 14.15 -9.28
C ALA A 137 -13.68 14.03 -8.65
N MET A 138 -12.88 13.09 -9.13
CA MET A 138 -11.48 12.93 -8.71
C MET A 138 -10.64 14.17 -9.03
N ARG A 139 -10.72 14.67 -10.26
CA ARG A 139 -9.97 15.85 -10.72
C ARG A 139 -10.33 17.11 -9.93
N HIS A 140 -11.61 17.28 -9.58
CA HIS A 140 -12.04 18.38 -8.69
C HIS A 140 -11.43 18.31 -7.28
N LEU A 141 -10.95 17.14 -6.86
CA LEU A 141 -10.29 16.92 -5.57
C LEU A 141 -8.77 16.83 -5.70
N GLY A 142 -8.20 17.15 -6.87
CA GLY A 142 -6.75 17.14 -7.10
C GLY A 142 -6.15 15.76 -7.32
N VAL A 143 -6.98 14.74 -7.58
CA VAL A 143 -6.52 13.37 -7.92
C VAL A 143 -6.45 13.21 -9.43
N ASP A 144 -5.40 12.56 -9.92
CA ASP A 144 -5.22 12.28 -11.34
C ASP A 144 -6.26 11.28 -11.86
N ALA A 145 -6.87 11.60 -12.99
CA ALA A 145 -7.79 10.72 -13.70
C ALA A 145 -7.75 11.04 -15.20
N GLU A 146 -7.67 9.99 -16.01
CA GLU A 146 -7.75 10.08 -17.46
C GLU A 146 -8.93 9.25 -17.96
N LEU A 147 -9.79 9.87 -18.79
CA LEU A 147 -10.82 9.16 -19.53
C LEU A 147 -10.22 8.78 -20.89
N MET A 148 -9.97 7.48 -21.09
CA MET A 148 -9.20 6.99 -22.23
C MET A 148 -10.09 6.48 -23.37
N THR A 149 -9.65 6.70 -24.61
CA THR A 149 -10.22 6.08 -25.82
C THR A 149 -9.70 4.64 -25.99
N VAL A 150 -10.38 3.87 -26.84
CA VAL A 150 -9.96 2.50 -27.19
C VAL A 150 -8.53 2.46 -27.75
N ASP A 151 -8.16 3.42 -28.62
CA ASP A 151 -6.81 3.51 -29.18
C ASP A 151 -5.74 3.78 -28.11
N GLN A 152 -6.04 4.64 -27.13
CA GLN A 152 -5.14 4.89 -26.00
C GLN A 152 -4.97 3.63 -25.15
N ILE A 153 -6.06 2.91 -24.88
CA ILE A 153 -6.04 1.65 -24.14
C ILE A 153 -5.20 0.60 -24.88
N LYS A 154 -5.39 0.45 -26.20
CA LYS A 154 -4.64 -0.52 -27.01
C LYS A 154 -3.15 -0.21 -27.07
N ARG A 155 -2.76 1.07 -27.06
CA ARG A 155 -1.35 1.47 -26.91
C ARG A 155 -0.79 1.15 -25.53
N LEU A 156 -1.57 1.37 -24.46
CA LEU A 156 -1.15 1.11 -23.08
C LEU A 156 -1.04 -0.39 -22.78
N VAL A 157 -2.00 -1.19 -23.23
CA VAL A 157 -2.08 -2.64 -23.01
C VAL A 157 -2.25 -3.35 -24.35
N PRO A 158 -1.16 -3.54 -25.15
CA PRO A 158 -1.24 -4.12 -26.49
C PRO A 158 -1.87 -5.52 -26.54
N ALA A 159 -1.75 -6.29 -25.46
CA ALA A 159 -2.32 -7.63 -25.35
C ALA A 159 -3.83 -7.65 -25.12
N LEU A 160 -4.46 -6.52 -24.75
CA LEU A 160 -5.89 -6.46 -24.49
C LEU A 160 -6.67 -6.55 -25.81
N ASP A 161 -7.66 -7.43 -25.87
CA ASP A 161 -8.62 -7.47 -26.97
C ASP A 161 -9.62 -6.32 -26.84
N VAL A 162 -9.75 -5.56 -27.93
CA VAL A 162 -10.63 -4.38 -28.02
C VAL A 162 -11.58 -4.47 -29.22
N SER A 163 -11.68 -5.65 -29.85
CA SER A 163 -12.50 -5.86 -31.04
C SER A 163 -14.01 -5.85 -30.76
N GLY A 164 -14.43 -6.11 -29.52
CA GLY A 164 -15.84 -6.22 -29.11
C GLY A 164 -16.57 -4.89 -28.89
N SER A 165 -16.32 -3.88 -29.73
CA SER A 165 -17.04 -2.60 -29.69
C SER A 165 -18.41 -2.71 -30.37
#